data_AF-A0A945VUY6-F1
#
_entry.id   AF-A0A945VUY6-F1
#
_cell.length_a   1.000
_cell.length_b   1.000
_cell.length_c   1.000
_cell.angle_alpha   90.00
_cell.angle_beta   90.00
_cell.angle_gamma   90.00
#
_symmetry.space_group_name_H-M   'P 1'
#
loop_
_entity.id
_entity.type
_entity.pdbx_description
1 polymer ?
#
loop_
_entity_poly.entity_id
_entity_poly.type
_entity_poly.pdbx_seq_one_letter_code
_entity_poly.pdbx_strand_id
1 'polypeptide(L)'
;MKKFLLLILVIGFCFSQIGEIIWEENFDNLDNWMKVTGNGSWGWGNGELEYYHEDNVEISEIPGDPGNNALHITARAESGPGLTDQWGNPLSYTSGKVTTKARVSVKYGVIEARVNIPDLDLGGWPAIWLLGTSNLNWPYSGELDMMEMGSRQEFRDLHDEHNGGNGANNSNVNQAVGANAIFYSDDALNPENPSGAASISWDPDDDYCRPYYNYSDPLIERFLTYRMYWDTDSIRFTVIDEEVEYDLYTDPFPIDSVSAEFQEPFYLIANLAIGGAFTDAYNLGDYGSGAPISMPLPADMYIDYIKVSEWNGQGDVHMGPPSAVCESLALYTDTTPTHDELIVGEDSEIYVWEGTLTDGNIEPFEGENGITWQTTGLGWFGAGIMSLQPVNLFDFAEGHLKFMINIPAGISFKIGIIDAWGNQQYVDFPAYQTTYGLVRNGNWGQASIPVNDLRGEFIDLQMLSYEFVILEVNGAGCEFALDDIFWDGGLCTDVVLGDINNDTLVDVLDIVQLVGIILGTVDPNDFQIEASDINDDSTIDVLDVVILVDIILG
;
A
#
# COMPACT_ATOMS: atom_id res chain seq x y z
N MET A 1 28.78 64.88 -13.77
CA MET A 1 28.15 63.88 -12.88
C MET A 1 28.28 62.52 -13.54
N LYS A 2 29.09 61.62 -12.97
CA LYS A 2 29.24 60.23 -13.45
C LYS A 2 27.97 59.46 -13.06
N LYS A 3 27.25 58.90 -14.03
CA LYS A 3 26.12 58.00 -13.76
C LYS A 3 26.69 56.62 -13.45
N PHE A 4 26.54 56.18 -12.20
CA PHE A 4 26.75 54.79 -11.81
C PHE A 4 25.53 53.99 -12.23
N LEU A 5 25.73 52.94 -13.04
CA LEU A 5 24.72 51.93 -13.34
C LEU A 5 24.82 50.90 -12.22
N LEU A 6 23.80 50.81 -11.36
CA LEU A 6 23.70 49.79 -10.32
C LEU A 6 23.13 48.54 -10.98
N LEU A 7 23.95 47.51 -11.15
CA LEU A 7 23.52 46.18 -11.60
C LEU A 7 23.04 45.44 -10.34
N ILE A 8 21.73 45.20 -10.22
CA ILE A 8 21.18 44.34 -9.17
C ILE A 8 21.39 42.90 -9.63
N LEU A 9 22.30 42.19 -8.99
CA LEU A 9 22.46 40.76 -9.13
C LEU A 9 21.37 40.10 -8.27
N VAL A 10 20.33 39.56 -8.88
CA VAL A 10 19.38 38.68 -8.19
C VAL A 10 20.08 37.34 -8.04
N ILE A 11 20.49 37.01 -6.81
CA ILE A 11 20.95 35.67 -6.47
C ILE A 11 19.69 34.82 -6.32
N GLY A 12 19.34 34.06 -7.36
CA GLY A 12 18.40 32.96 -7.22
C GLY A 12 19.11 31.82 -6.52
N PHE A 13 18.53 31.29 -5.46
CA PHE A 13 18.94 29.99 -4.93
C PHE A 13 18.45 28.94 -5.93
N CYS A 14 19.39 28.30 -6.64
CA CYS A 14 19.09 27.05 -7.33
C CYS A 14 19.15 25.95 -6.27
N PHE A 15 18.00 25.47 -5.84
CA PHE A 15 17.94 24.17 -5.17
C PHE A 15 18.15 23.08 -6.22
N SER A 16 18.87 22.02 -5.86
CA SER A 16 18.89 20.80 -6.68
C SER A 16 17.46 20.26 -6.74
N GLN A 17 16.99 19.85 -7.91
CA GLN A 17 15.63 19.29 -8.02
C GLN A 17 15.52 17.92 -7.34
N ILE A 18 16.60 17.13 -7.40
CA ILE A 18 16.76 15.94 -6.57
C ILE A 18 17.46 16.37 -5.29
N GLY A 19 16.80 16.18 -4.15
CA GLY A 19 17.31 16.51 -2.82
C GLY A 19 18.04 15.34 -2.18
N GLU A 20 17.91 15.21 -0.86
CA GLU A 20 18.62 14.20 -0.07
C GLU A 20 17.97 12.81 -0.23
N ILE A 21 18.75 11.75 -0.01
CA ILE A 21 18.22 10.38 0.08
C ILE A 21 17.55 10.24 1.44
N ILE A 22 16.25 9.97 1.43
CA ILE A 22 15.42 9.85 2.64
C ILE A 22 15.20 8.38 3.03
N TRP A 23 15.40 7.44 2.10
CA TRP A 23 15.40 6.00 2.38
C TRP A 23 16.21 5.23 1.33
N GLU A 24 16.86 4.15 1.76
CA GLU A 24 17.66 3.29 0.90
C GLU A 24 17.58 1.82 1.37
N GLU A 25 17.36 0.93 0.42
CA GLU A 25 17.42 -0.53 0.58
C GLU A 25 18.59 -1.04 -0.26
N ASN A 26 19.65 -1.50 0.42
CA ASN A 26 20.82 -2.14 -0.19
C ASN A 26 20.77 -3.68 -0.06
N PHE A 27 19.65 -4.23 0.39
CA PHE A 27 19.39 -5.67 0.52
C PHE A 27 20.42 -6.42 1.37
N ASP A 28 20.81 -5.82 2.50
CA ASP A 28 21.56 -6.52 3.54
C ASP A 28 20.69 -7.56 4.29
N ASN A 29 19.37 -7.36 4.28
CA ASN A 29 18.35 -8.26 4.83
C ASN A 29 17.00 -8.06 4.11
N LEU A 30 15.91 -8.64 4.65
CA LEU A 30 14.54 -8.49 4.14
C LEU A 30 13.57 -7.97 5.22
N ASP A 31 14.07 -7.23 6.21
CA ASP A 31 13.27 -6.76 7.35
C ASP A 31 12.21 -5.74 6.93
N ASN A 32 12.42 -5.03 5.82
CA ASN A 32 11.43 -4.14 5.20
C ASN A 32 10.42 -4.86 4.28
N TRP A 33 10.58 -6.16 4.06
CA TRP A 33 9.87 -6.91 3.03
C TRP A 33 9.13 -8.13 3.57
N MET A 34 7.94 -8.38 3.04
CA MET A 34 7.21 -9.63 3.21
C MET A 34 7.30 -10.46 1.94
N LYS A 35 7.52 -11.76 2.09
CA LYS A 35 7.44 -12.72 1.00
C LYS A 35 5.99 -13.11 0.78
N VAL A 36 5.51 -12.99 -0.45
CA VAL A 36 4.14 -13.35 -0.83
C VAL A 36 4.12 -14.81 -1.27
N THR A 37 3.10 -15.56 -0.84
CA THR A 37 2.94 -16.98 -1.18
C THR A 37 1.59 -17.24 -1.86
N GLY A 38 1.58 -18.08 -2.89
CA GLY A 38 0.38 -18.51 -3.61
C GLY A 38 0.30 -18.03 -5.06
N ASN A 39 -0.82 -18.33 -5.72
CA ASN A 39 -1.16 -17.91 -7.08
C ASN A 39 -2.29 -16.86 -7.12
N GLY A 40 -2.59 -16.25 -5.97
CA GLY A 40 -3.62 -15.21 -5.86
C GLY A 40 -5.02 -15.66 -6.29
N SER A 41 -5.92 -14.69 -6.47
CA SER A 41 -7.20 -14.96 -7.11
C SER A 41 -7.06 -14.87 -8.62
N TRP A 42 -7.50 -15.91 -9.35
CA TRP A 42 -7.43 -15.99 -10.82
C TRP A 42 -6.02 -15.76 -11.41
N GLY A 43 -4.96 -16.26 -10.76
CA GLY A 43 -3.58 -15.99 -11.19
C GLY A 43 -3.25 -14.51 -11.02
N TRP A 44 -3.48 -13.99 -9.81
CA TRP A 44 -3.32 -12.58 -9.44
C TRP A 44 -4.12 -11.58 -10.31
N GLY A 45 -5.29 -12.01 -10.81
CA GLY A 45 -6.14 -11.21 -11.72
C GLY A 45 -5.67 -11.23 -13.18
N ASN A 46 -4.44 -11.69 -13.43
CA ASN A 46 -3.80 -11.68 -14.74
C ASN A 46 -3.71 -13.06 -15.37
N GLY A 47 -4.11 -14.13 -14.68
CA GLY A 47 -3.91 -15.50 -15.16
C GLY A 47 -2.45 -15.93 -15.16
N GLU A 48 -1.66 -15.39 -14.23
CA GLU A 48 -0.29 -15.79 -13.94
C GLU A 48 -0.20 -17.31 -13.61
N LEU A 49 0.88 -17.96 -14.04
CA LEU A 49 1.04 -19.42 -14.03
C LEU A 49 1.95 -19.93 -12.90
N GLU A 50 2.64 -19.03 -12.20
CA GLU A 50 3.51 -19.36 -11.09
C GLU A 50 2.77 -19.44 -9.76
N TYR A 51 3.29 -20.29 -8.88
CA TYR A 51 3.03 -20.20 -7.47
C TYR A 51 4.17 -19.38 -6.84
N TYR A 52 3.88 -18.20 -6.29
CA TYR A 52 4.88 -17.47 -5.51
C TYR A 52 5.22 -18.28 -4.24
N HIS A 53 6.50 -18.49 -3.99
CA HIS A 53 6.98 -19.32 -2.89
C HIS A 53 8.19 -18.66 -2.21
N GLU A 54 8.26 -18.74 -0.88
CA GLU A 54 9.28 -18.03 -0.10
C GLU A 54 10.73 -18.47 -0.42
N ASP A 55 10.91 -19.75 -0.79
CA ASP A 55 12.21 -20.34 -1.21
C ASP A 55 12.69 -19.84 -2.59
N ASN A 56 11.89 -19.05 -3.29
CA ASN A 56 12.28 -18.39 -4.54
C ASN A 56 12.80 -16.97 -4.30
N VAL A 57 12.86 -16.52 -3.04
CA VAL A 57 13.32 -15.20 -2.63
C VAL A 57 14.45 -15.34 -1.61
N GLU A 58 15.62 -14.78 -1.91
CA GLU A 58 16.74 -14.70 -0.98
C GLU A 58 17.55 -13.42 -1.16
N ILE A 59 18.45 -13.15 -0.20
CA ILE A 59 19.54 -12.20 -0.39
C ILE A 59 20.76 -12.97 -0.86
N SER A 60 21.39 -12.54 -1.94
CA SER A 60 22.61 -13.17 -2.44
C SER A 60 23.56 -12.16 -3.07
N GLU A 61 24.85 -12.50 -3.13
CA GLU A 61 25.84 -11.69 -3.82
C GLU A 61 25.53 -11.60 -5.31
N ILE A 62 25.68 -10.41 -5.87
CA ILE A 62 25.53 -10.18 -7.31
C ILE A 62 26.63 -10.95 -8.08
N PRO A 63 26.27 -11.77 -9.08
CA PRO A 63 27.25 -12.49 -9.88
C PRO A 63 28.30 -11.56 -10.51
N GLY A 64 29.57 -11.73 -10.11
CA GLY A 64 30.69 -10.94 -10.62
C GLY A 64 31.00 -9.66 -9.84
N ASP A 65 30.26 -9.38 -8.76
CA ASP A 65 30.46 -8.21 -7.89
C ASP A 65 30.57 -8.64 -6.41
N PRO A 66 31.73 -9.19 -5.99
CA PRO A 66 31.88 -9.79 -4.66
C PRO A 66 31.77 -8.74 -3.55
N GLY A 67 30.97 -9.05 -2.52
CA GLY A 67 30.66 -8.15 -1.41
C GLY A 67 29.51 -7.18 -1.66
N ASN A 68 28.85 -7.25 -2.82
CA ASN A 68 27.62 -6.51 -3.09
C ASN A 68 26.42 -7.47 -3.15
N ASN A 69 25.42 -7.25 -2.30
CA ASN A 69 24.25 -8.12 -2.18
C ASN A 69 23.07 -7.55 -2.97
N ALA A 70 22.14 -8.42 -3.34
CA ALA A 70 20.90 -8.07 -4.00
C ALA A 70 19.75 -8.93 -3.46
N LEU A 71 18.53 -8.40 -3.57
CA LEU A 71 17.34 -9.24 -3.60
C LEU A 71 17.42 -10.12 -4.86
N HIS A 72 17.44 -11.43 -4.64
CA HIS A 72 17.53 -12.45 -5.67
C HIS A 72 16.21 -13.23 -5.73
N ILE A 73 15.55 -13.12 -6.88
CA ILE A 73 14.31 -13.84 -7.18
C ILE A 73 14.60 -14.88 -8.26
N THR A 74 14.35 -16.15 -7.97
CA THR A 74 14.52 -17.24 -8.94
C THR A 74 13.18 -17.80 -9.37
N ALA A 75 12.85 -17.72 -10.66
CA ALA A 75 11.78 -18.48 -11.29
C ALA A 75 12.23 -19.91 -11.60
N ARG A 76 11.38 -20.93 -11.39
CA ARG A 76 11.71 -22.36 -11.58
C ARG A 76 10.59 -23.12 -12.26
N ALA A 77 10.97 -24.12 -13.07
CA ALA A 77 10.05 -25.16 -13.54
C ALA A 77 9.89 -26.21 -12.42
N GLU A 78 8.87 -26.02 -11.59
CA GLU A 78 8.66 -26.80 -10.38
C GLU A 78 7.17 -27.09 -10.18
N SER A 79 6.86 -28.35 -9.89
CA SER A 79 5.50 -28.80 -9.56
C SER A 79 5.57 -29.75 -8.37
N GLY A 80 4.51 -29.79 -7.57
CA GLY A 80 4.52 -30.58 -6.36
C GLY A 80 3.23 -30.47 -5.55
N PRO A 81 3.11 -31.25 -4.47
CA PRO A 81 1.99 -31.14 -3.55
C PRO A 81 1.90 -29.73 -2.97
N GLY A 82 0.72 -29.10 -3.04
CA GLY A 82 0.47 -27.75 -2.52
C GLY A 82 0.77 -26.62 -3.51
N LEU A 83 1.46 -26.89 -4.61
CA LEU A 83 1.67 -25.94 -5.71
C LEU A 83 0.46 -25.97 -6.64
N THR A 84 -0.63 -25.38 -6.18
CA THR A 84 -1.92 -25.38 -6.89
C THR A 84 -2.54 -24.00 -6.94
N ASP A 85 -3.39 -23.77 -7.94
CA ASP A 85 -4.26 -22.60 -7.98
C ASP A 85 -5.37 -22.66 -6.92
N GLN A 86 -6.21 -21.62 -6.88
CA GLN A 86 -7.34 -21.53 -5.94
C GLN A 86 -8.40 -22.64 -6.08
N TRP A 87 -8.41 -23.40 -7.19
CA TRP A 87 -9.30 -24.54 -7.41
C TRP A 87 -8.62 -25.89 -7.17
N GLY A 88 -7.34 -25.88 -6.77
CA GLY A 88 -6.55 -27.09 -6.53
C GLY A 88 -5.96 -27.72 -7.79
N ASN A 89 -5.94 -27.02 -8.94
CA ASN A 89 -5.27 -27.53 -10.13
C ASN A 89 -3.75 -27.36 -9.97
N PRO A 90 -2.94 -28.34 -10.41
CA PRO A 90 -1.49 -28.28 -10.27
C PRO A 90 -0.88 -27.19 -11.15
N LEU A 91 0.01 -26.41 -10.56
CA LEU A 91 0.87 -25.45 -11.25
C LEU A 91 2.22 -26.10 -11.59
N SER A 92 2.89 -25.56 -12.60
CA SER A 92 4.15 -26.09 -13.15
C SER A 92 5.35 -25.18 -12.93
N TYR A 93 5.13 -24.05 -12.27
CA TYR A 93 6.14 -23.03 -12.04
C TYR A 93 6.08 -22.48 -10.62
N THR A 94 7.24 -22.13 -10.08
CA THR A 94 7.37 -21.32 -8.85
C THR A 94 8.19 -20.08 -9.14
N SER A 95 7.93 -19.00 -8.41
CA SER A 95 8.70 -17.76 -8.50
C SER A 95 8.65 -16.98 -7.17
N GLY A 96 9.23 -15.79 -7.14
CA GLY A 96 9.23 -14.91 -5.96
C GLY A 96 8.45 -13.62 -6.18
N LYS A 97 7.80 -13.16 -5.11
CA LYS A 97 7.16 -11.85 -4.98
C LYS A 97 7.40 -11.33 -3.57
N VAL A 98 7.82 -10.08 -3.45
CA VAL A 98 7.98 -9.38 -2.18
C VAL A 98 7.20 -8.07 -2.17
N THR A 99 6.78 -7.63 -0.99
CA THR A 99 6.07 -6.37 -0.80
C THR A 99 6.46 -5.67 0.50
N THR A 100 6.45 -4.35 0.52
CA THR A 100 6.65 -3.53 1.73
C THR A 100 5.34 -3.12 2.42
N LYS A 101 4.18 -3.68 2.03
CA LYS A 101 2.89 -3.36 2.68
C LYS A 101 3.00 -3.48 4.21
N ALA A 102 2.55 -2.44 4.93
CA ALA A 102 2.66 -2.30 6.39
C ALA A 102 4.09 -2.24 6.96
N ARG A 103 5.11 -2.01 6.12
CA ARG A 103 6.53 -1.92 6.53
C ARG A 103 7.22 -0.67 6.01
N VAL A 104 7.02 -0.33 4.75
CA VAL A 104 7.54 0.89 4.13
C VAL A 104 6.49 1.40 3.17
N SER A 105 6.12 2.67 3.30
CA SER A 105 5.31 3.38 2.30
C SER A 105 5.99 4.70 1.94
N VAL A 106 5.80 5.11 0.70
CA VAL A 106 6.45 6.28 0.09
C VAL A 106 5.36 7.19 -0.44
N LYS A 107 5.52 8.49 -0.24
CA LYS A 107 4.69 9.52 -0.85
C LYS A 107 5.60 10.57 -1.50
N TYR A 108 5.51 10.69 -2.82
CA TYR A 108 6.36 11.56 -3.63
C TYR A 108 7.86 11.23 -3.57
N GLY A 109 8.67 12.04 -4.25
CA GLY A 109 10.12 11.90 -4.32
C GLY A 109 10.60 11.32 -5.65
N VAL A 110 11.88 10.98 -5.68
CA VAL A 110 12.50 10.19 -6.74
C VAL A 110 12.70 8.78 -6.21
N ILE A 111 12.00 7.82 -6.79
CA ILE A 111 12.21 6.40 -6.52
C ILE A 111 13.11 5.84 -7.61
N GLU A 112 14.18 5.16 -7.22
CA GLU A 112 15.16 4.57 -8.13
C GLU A 112 15.43 3.11 -7.77
N ALA A 113 15.35 2.20 -8.74
CA ALA A 113 15.66 0.79 -8.57
C ALA A 113 16.68 0.32 -9.61
N ARG A 114 17.76 -0.34 -9.16
CA ARG A 114 18.78 -0.92 -10.05
C ARG A 114 18.57 -2.43 -10.19
N VAL A 115 18.25 -2.88 -11.40
CA VAL A 115 17.71 -4.23 -11.63
C VAL A 115 18.40 -4.92 -12.79
N ASN A 116 18.70 -6.20 -12.63
CA ASN A 116 19.15 -7.12 -13.66
C ASN A 116 18.08 -8.19 -13.90
N ILE A 117 17.66 -8.31 -15.15
CA ILE A 117 16.53 -9.14 -15.59
C ILE A 117 17.04 -10.39 -16.33
N PRO A 118 16.48 -11.59 -16.11
CA PRO A 118 16.86 -12.78 -16.86
C PRO A 118 16.42 -12.73 -18.32
N ASP A 119 16.89 -13.66 -19.15
CA ASP A 119 16.27 -13.89 -20.47
C ASP A 119 14.81 -14.28 -20.28
N LEU A 120 13.90 -13.47 -20.82
CA LEU A 120 12.46 -13.62 -20.63
C LEU A 120 11.85 -14.60 -21.62
N ASP A 121 12.46 -14.75 -22.80
CA ASP A 121 11.90 -15.39 -23.99
C ASP A 121 10.35 -15.29 -24.01
N LEU A 122 9.61 -16.38 -24.23
CA LEU A 122 8.17 -16.32 -24.04
C LEU A 122 7.79 -16.63 -22.59
N GLY A 123 7.14 -15.66 -21.94
CA GLY A 123 6.39 -15.82 -20.71
C GLY A 123 7.03 -15.22 -19.46
N GLY A 124 8.27 -14.73 -19.50
CA GLY A 124 8.83 -13.98 -18.38
C GLY A 124 8.20 -12.60 -18.22
N TRP A 125 7.82 -12.24 -16.99
CA TRP A 125 7.22 -10.95 -16.67
C TRP A 125 7.75 -10.40 -15.33
N PRO A 126 8.96 -9.79 -15.32
CA PRO A 126 9.47 -9.06 -14.16
C PRO A 126 8.76 -7.72 -13.98
N ALA A 127 8.57 -7.31 -12.73
CA ALA A 127 7.99 -6.02 -12.40
C ALA A 127 8.64 -5.41 -11.14
N ILE A 128 8.81 -4.08 -11.17
CA ILE A 128 9.03 -3.22 -9.99
C ILE A 128 7.96 -2.14 -10.01
N TRP A 129 7.12 -2.15 -8.99
CA TRP A 129 5.87 -1.40 -8.98
C TRP A 129 5.45 -1.05 -7.57
N LEU A 130 4.44 -0.19 -7.47
CA LEU A 130 3.87 0.23 -6.21
C LEU A 130 2.35 0.14 -6.25
N LEU A 131 1.74 -0.10 -5.09
CA LEU A 131 0.30 -0.05 -4.91
C LEU A 131 -0.06 0.91 -3.76
N GLY A 132 -1.15 1.67 -3.90
CA GLY A 132 -1.56 2.60 -2.86
C GLY A 132 -1.91 1.89 -1.55
N THR A 133 -1.71 2.60 -0.43
CA THR A 133 -1.99 2.06 0.92
C THR A 133 -3.47 2.00 1.25
N SER A 134 -4.33 2.63 0.44
CA SER A 134 -5.77 2.76 0.69
C SER A 134 -6.48 1.40 0.85
N ASN A 135 -7.52 1.38 1.69
CA ASN A 135 -8.46 0.27 1.82
C ASN A 135 -9.44 0.16 0.65
N LEU A 136 -9.48 1.15 -0.26
CA LEU A 136 -10.26 1.04 -1.48
C LEU A 136 -9.72 -0.11 -2.35
N ASN A 137 -10.61 -0.80 -3.04
CA ASN A 137 -10.19 -1.87 -3.95
C ASN A 137 -9.52 -1.28 -5.19
N TRP A 138 -8.57 -2.02 -5.76
CA TRP A 138 -8.06 -1.74 -7.10
C TRP A 138 -9.22 -1.61 -8.12
N PRO A 139 -9.20 -0.62 -9.04
CA PRO A 139 -8.10 0.32 -9.30
C PRO A 139 -8.14 1.62 -8.49
N TYR A 140 -9.11 1.81 -7.59
CA TYR A 140 -9.28 3.05 -6.81
C TYR A 140 -8.14 3.32 -5.82
N SER A 141 -7.37 2.29 -5.45
CA SER A 141 -6.17 2.45 -4.63
C SER A 141 -4.99 3.03 -5.41
N GLY A 142 -5.02 3.00 -6.75
CA GLY A 142 -3.90 3.36 -7.61
C GLY A 142 -2.79 2.31 -7.67
N GLU A 143 -2.08 2.29 -8.79
CA GLU A 143 -0.91 1.45 -9.08
C GLU A 143 0.11 2.22 -9.92
N LEU A 144 1.39 2.11 -9.58
CA LEU A 144 2.50 2.78 -10.26
C LEU A 144 3.56 1.76 -10.64
N ASP A 145 3.62 1.41 -11.92
CA ASP A 145 4.54 0.44 -12.48
C ASP A 145 5.80 1.15 -12.98
N MET A 146 6.87 1.14 -12.18
CA MET A 146 8.13 1.78 -12.57
C MET A 146 8.83 1.05 -13.71
N MET A 147 8.65 -0.27 -13.77
CA MET A 147 9.23 -1.13 -14.77
C MET A 147 8.43 -2.41 -14.93
N GLU A 148 8.05 -2.71 -16.18
CA GLU A 148 7.56 -4.02 -16.61
C GLU A 148 8.22 -4.44 -17.94
N MET A 149 8.57 -5.71 -18.06
CA MET A 149 9.07 -6.32 -19.30
C MET A 149 8.34 -7.63 -19.58
N GLY A 150 8.32 -8.08 -20.85
CA GLY A 150 7.56 -9.28 -21.25
C GLY A 150 6.27 -8.99 -22.03
N SER A 151 5.99 -7.72 -22.34
CA SER A 151 4.77 -7.27 -23.00
C SER A 151 4.52 -8.00 -24.32
N ARG A 152 3.25 -8.22 -24.66
CA ARG A 152 2.81 -8.86 -25.91
C ARG A 152 3.40 -8.22 -27.16
N GLN A 153 3.55 -9.01 -28.22
CA GLN A 153 4.00 -8.49 -29.50
C GLN A 153 3.13 -7.32 -30.01
N GLU A 154 1.80 -7.40 -29.85
CA GLU A 154 0.88 -6.34 -30.28
C GLU A 154 1.22 -4.97 -29.65
N PHE A 155 1.49 -4.93 -28.34
CA PHE A 155 1.89 -3.71 -27.65
C PHE A 155 3.25 -3.20 -28.15
N ARG A 156 4.24 -4.10 -28.27
CA ARG A 156 5.58 -3.70 -28.74
C ARG A 156 5.57 -3.18 -30.18
N ASP A 157 4.77 -3.79 -31.04
CA ASP A 157 4.63 -3.42 -32.46
C ASP A 157 3.88 -2.09 -32.63
N LEU A 158 2.94 -1.77 -31.75
CA LEU A 158 2.21 -0.50 -31.75
C LEU A 158 3.14 0.69 -31.48
N HIS A 159 4.10 0.53 -30.57
CA HIS A 159 4.99 1.60 -30.10
C HIS A 159 6.42 1.56 -30.71
N ASP A 160 6.65 0.72 -31.73
CA ASP A 160 7.97 0.40 -32.31
C ASP A 160 8.65 1.58 -33.05
N GLU A 161 8.03 2.76 -33.13
CA GLU A 161 8.60 3.94 -33.79
C GLU A 161 9.32 4.91 -32.82
N HIS A 162 9.20 4.70 -31.50
CA HIS A 162 9.70 5.63 -30.48
C HIS A 162 10.87 5.09 -29.67
N ASN A 163 11.62 5.99 -29.02
CA ASN A 163 12.61 5.66 -27.98
C ASN A 163 13.53 4.46 -28.30
N GLY A 164 14.15 4.48 -29.48
CA GLY A 164 15.06 3.42 -29.94
C GLY A 164 14.41 2.38 -30.84
N GLY A 165 13.08 2.41 -30.96
CA GLY A 165 12.29 1.68 -31.94
C GLY A 165 12.77 1.89 -33.38
N ASN A 166 12.56 0.90 -34.25
CA ASN A 166 13.03 0.94 -35.63
C ASN A 166 11.93 0.89 -36.70
N GLY A 167 10.66 0.85 -36.29
CA GLY A 167 9.47 0.83 -37.17
C GLY A 167 9.38 -0.41 -38.06
N ALA A 168 10.02 -1.51 -37.68
CA ALA A 168 10.01 -2.77 -38.43
C ALA A 168 9.28 -3.91 -37.72
N ASN A 169 8.69 -3.65 -36.54
CA ASN A 169 7.86 -4.58 -35.78
C ASN A 169 8.60 -5.91 -35.54
N ASN A 170 9.85 -5.78 -35.08
CA ASN A 170 10.77 -6.90 -34.95
C ASN A 170 11.48 -6.94 -33.59
N SER A 171 11.02 -6.15 -32.63
CA SER A 171 11.49 -6.22 -31.25
C SER A 171 11.07 -7.55 -30.60
N ASN A 172 11.92 -8.07 -29.74
CA ASN A 172 11.56 -9.15 -28.81
C ASN A 172 11.40 -8.60 -27.38
N VAL A 173 10.87 -9.43 -26.48
CA VAL A 173 10.58 -9.02 -25.10
C VAL A 173 11.80 -8.59 -24.29
N ASN A 174 13.00 -9.03 -24.67
CA ASN A 174 14.25 -8.67 -23.99
C ASN A 174 14.77 -7.30 -24.44
N GLN A 175 14.14 -6.67 -25.43
CA GLN A 175 14.59 -5.42 -26.03
C GLN A 175 13.69 -4.24 -25.67
N ALA A 176 12.57 -4.46 -24.98
CA ALA A 176 11.57 -3.43 -24.71
C ALA A 176 11.20 -3.42 -23.23
N VAL A 177 11.10 -2.22 -22.66
CA VAL A 177 10.63 -2.00 -21.29
C VAL A 177 9.60 -0.89 -21.25
N GLY A 178 8.56 -1.08 -20.43
CA GLY A 178 7.49 -0.11 -20.20
C GLY A 178 7.38 0.27 -18.74
N ALA A 179 6.54 1.26 -18.49
CA ALA A 179 6.08 1.71 -17.18
C ALA A 179 4.60 2.06 -17.32
N ASN A 180 3.87 2.20 -16.21
CA ASN A 180 2.44 2.49 -16.24
C ASN A 180 1.98 3.14 -14.93
N ALA A 181 0.82 3.78 -15.00
CA ALA A 181 0.08 4.30 -13.87
C ALA A 181 -1.38 3.92 -14.10
N ILE A 182 -1.96 3.19 -13.16
CA ILE A 182 -3.33 2.67 -13.25
C ILE A 182 -4.15 3.29 -12.12
N PHE A 183 -5.31 3.83 -12.49
CA PHE A 183 -6.22 4.55 -11.60
C PHE A 183 -7.66 4.31 -12.02
N TYR A 184 -8.62 4.65 -11.16
CA TYR A 184 -10.03 4.56 -11.54
C TYR A 184 -10.45 5.73 -12.45
N SER A 185 -11.24 5.46 -13.49
CA SER A 185 -11.94 6.50 -14.24
C SER A 185 -13.28 6.00 -14.78
N ASP A 186 -14.32 6.84 -14.62
CA ASP A 186 -15.62 6.64 -15.27
C ASP A 186 -15.49 6.47 -16.80
N ASP A 187 -14.55 7.19 -17.42
CA ASP A 187 -14.35 7.15 -18.88
C ASP A 187 -13.75 5.82 -19.35
N ALA A 188 -13.04 5.11 -18.47
CA ALA A 188 -12.49 3.79 -18.76
C ALA A 188 -13.54 2.67 -18.60
N LEU A 189 -14.65 2.95 -17.89
CA LEU A 189 -15.67 1.96 -17.55
C LEU A 189 -16.49 1.55 -18.78
N ASN A 190 -16.36 0.29 -19.19
CA ASN A 190 -17.14 -0.27 -20.29
C ASN A 190 -17.31 -1.80 -20.13
N PRO A 191 -18.13 -2.49 -20.95
CA PRO A 191 -18.36 -3.93 -20.80
C PRO A 191 -17.11 -4.82 -20.88
N GLU A 192 -16.05 -4.37 -21.55
CA GLU A 192 -14.76 -5.06 -21.67
C GLU A 192 -13.77 -4.65 -20.56
N ASN A 193 -13.99 -3.49 -19.94
CA ASN A 193 -13.25 -2.98 -18.76
C ASN A 193 -14.22 -2.62 -17.62
N PRO A 194 -14.83 -3.62 -16.95
CA PRO A 194 -15.84 -3.37 -15.92
C PRO A 194 -15.26 -2.84 -14.60
N SER A 195 -13.94 -2.87 -14.41
CA SER A 195 -13.29 -2.27 -13.24
C SER A 195 -13.18 -0.74 -13.37
N GLY A 196 -13.26 -0.20 -14.59
CA GLY A 196 -12.96 1.21 -14.85
C GLY A 196 -11.49 1.55 -14.65
N ALA A 197 -10.58 0.56 -14.77
CA ALA A 197 -9.15 0.79 -14.68
C ALA A 197 -8.68 1.58 -15.91
N ALA A 198 -8.38 2.86 -15.71
CA ALA A 198 -7.65 3.67 -16.67
C ALA A 198 -6.16 3.33 -16.56
N SER A 199 -5.47 3.29 -17.69
CA SER A 199 -4.04 3.02 -17.75
C SER A 199 -3.41 3.99 -18.72
N ILE A 200 -2.32 4.64 -18.31
CA ILE A 200 -1.62 5.59 -19.17
C ILE A 200 -0.82 4.90 -20.29
N SER A 201 -0.59 3.58 -20.18
CA SER A 201 -0.01 2.76 -21.26
C SER A 201 -1.06 2.32 -22.30
N TRP A 202 -2.35 2.46 -22.01
CA TRP A 202 -3.41 2.26 -23.00
C TRP A 202 -3.48 3.46 -23.97
N ASP A 203 -2.68 3.37 -25.03
CA ASP A 203 -2.51 4.42 -26.03
C ASP A 203 -2.61 3.86 -27.46
N PRO A 204 -3.83 3.51 -27.92
CA PRO A 204 -4.05 2.86 -29.21
C PRO A 204 -3.68 3.74 -30.43
N ASP A 205 -3.52 5.05 -30.22
CA ASP A 205 -3.13 6.00 -31.26
C ASP A 205 -1.60 6.27 -31.27
N ASP A 206 -0.86 5.71 -30.31
CA ASP A 206 0.60 5.82 -30.16
C ASP A 206 1.10 7.28 -30.05
N ASP A 207 0.34 8.13 -29.35
CA ASP A 207 0.63 9.57 -29.22
C ASP A 207 1.41 9.91 -27.93
N TYR A 208 1.29 9.09 -26.89
CA TYR A 208 1.76 9.39 -25.53
C TYR A 208 2.71 8.34 -24.93
N CYS A 209 2.40 7.04 -25.03
CA CYS A 209 3.20 5.96 -24.45
C CYS A 209 4.48 5.73 -25.26
N ARG A 210 5.64 5.65 -24.59
CA ARG A 210 6.96 5.61 -25.24
C ARG A 210 7.88 4.57 -24.58
N PRO A 211 7.55 3.27 -24.62
CA PRO A 211 8.45 2.24 -24.10
C PRO A 211 9.84 2.36 -24.72
N TYR A 212 10.88 2.04 -23.94
CA TYR A 212 12.26 2.14 -24.41
C TYR A 212 12.69 0.85 -25.10
N TYR A 213 13.33 0.98 -26.26
CA TYR A 213 13.85 -0.13 -27.05
C TYR A 213 15.36 -0.08 -27.21
N ASN A 214 16.03 -1.22 -27.04
CA ASN A 214 17.45 -1.37 -27.39
C ASN A 214 17.70 -2.68 -28.16
N TYR A 215 17.84 -2.58 -29.49
CA TYR A 215 18.09 -3.75 -30.35
C TYR A 215 19.54 -4.21 -30.35
N SER A 216 20.47 -3.32 -30.05
CA SER A 216 21.91 -3.60 -30.09
C SER A 216 22.41 -4.29 -28.82
N ASP A 217 21.83 -3.91 -27.69
CA ASP A 217 22.20 -4.43 -26.37
C ASP A 217 20.92 -4.67 -25.55
N PRO A 218 20.39 -5.91 -25.57
CA PRO A 218 19.17 -6.27 -24.85
C PRO A 218 19.19 -5.82 -23.38
N LEU A 219 18.01 -5.54 -22.83
CA LEU A 219 17.81 -4.98 -21.49
C LEU A 219 17.87 -6.05 -20.38
N ILE A 220 18.49 -7.20 -20.67
CA ILE A 220 18.57 -8.40 -19.82
C ILE A 220 20.03 -8.77 -19.56
N GLU A 221 20.26 -9.61 -18.56
CA GLU A 221 21.59 -10.11 -18.14
C GLU A 221 22.61 -8.99 -17.82
N ARG A 222 22.12 -7.78 -17.55
CA ARG A 222 22.87 -6.60 -17.13
C ARG A 222 21.98 -5.70 -16.29
N PHE A 223 22.60 -4.84 -15.49
CA PHE A 223 21.85 -3.89 -14.66
C PHE A 223 21.47 -2.64 -15.43
N LEU A 224 20.20 -2.27 -15.35
CA LEU A 224 19.66 -0.95 -15.71
C LEU A 224 19.12 -0.28 -14.45
N THR A 225 18.90 1.03 -14.53
CA THR A 225 18.30 1.78 -13.43
C THR A 225 16.97 2.35 -13.87
N TYR A 226 15.91 2.02 -13.14
CA TYR A 226 14.55 2.49 -13.39
C TYR A 226 14.21 3.55 -12.37
N ARG A 227 13.72 4.70 -12.84
CA ARG A 227 13.52 5.86 -11.99
C ARG A 227 12.17 6.51 -12.24
N MET A 228 11.46 6.80 -11.17
CA MET A 228 10.20 7.54 -11.15
C MET A 228 10.41 8.85 -10.40
N TYR A 229 10.01 9.96 -11.01
CA TYR A 229 9.90 11.26 -10.35
C TYR A 229 8.43 11.52 -10.06
N TRP A 230 8.11 11.81 -8.81
CA TRP A 230 6.74 11.93 -8.36
C TRP A 230 6.63 13.12 -7.40
N ASP A 231 5.73 14.03 -7.71
CA ASP A 231 5.30 15.10 -6.80
C ASP A 231 3.77 15.19 -6.80
N THR A 232 3.22 16.11 -6.02
CA THR A 232 1.77 16.32 -5.93
C THR A 232 1.09 16.63 -7.28
N ASP A 233 1.84 17.12 -8.26
CA ASP A 233 1.32 17.62 -9.54
C ASP A 233 1.55 16.64 -10.69
N SER A 234 2.55 15.75 -10.61
CA SER A 234 2.93 14.92 -11.75
C SER A 234 3.76 13.66 -11.42
N ILE A 235 3.75 12.72 -12.36
CA ILE A 235 4.59 11.52 -12.38
C ILE A 235 5.38 11.43 -13.68
N ARG A 236 6.67 11.10 -13.62
CA ARG A 236 7.54 10.88 -14.77
C ARG A 236 8.31 9.58 -14.60
N PHE A 237 8.13 8.65 -15.53
CA PHE A 237 8.84 7.36 -15.55
C PHE A 237 10.01 7.38 -16.53
N THR A 238 11.13 6.80 -16.13
CA THR A 238 12.36 6.77 -16.93
C THR A 238 13.13 5.47 -16.74
N VAL A 239 13.95 5.15 -17.74
CA VAL A 239 15.01 4.13 -17.65
C VAL A 239 16.35 4.76 -17.98
N ILE A 240 17.38 4.41 -17.21
CA ILE A 240 18.75 4.82 -17.43
C ILE A 240 19.53 3.63 -17.98
N ASP A 241 19.99 3.79 -19.22
CA ASP A 241 20.78 2.82 -19.97
C ASP A 241 22.11 3.47 -20.39
N GLU A 242 23.24 2.90 -19.93
CA GLU A 242 24.60 3.43 -20.17
C GLU A 242 24.75 4.94 -19.87
N GLU A 243 24.29 5.40 -18.70
CA GLU A 243 24.30 6.80 -18.23
C GLU A 243 23.34 7.76 -18.96
N VAL A 244 22.57 7.28 -19.94
CA VAL A 244 21.55 8.06 -20.63
C VAL A 244 20.18 7.72 -20.05
N GLU A 245 19.47 8.74 -19.60
CA GLU A 245 18.11 8.63 -19.10
C GLU A 245 17.10 8.84 -20.24
N TYR A 246 16.19 7.89 -20.42
CA TYR A 246 15.13 7.90 -21.42
C TYR A 246 13.77 7.97 -20.73
N ASP A 247 12.95 8.92 -21.14
CA ASP A 247 11.56 9.04 -20.71
C ASP A 247 10.72 7.91 -21.29
N LEU A 248 9.85 7.27 -20.49
CA LEU A 248 8.95 6.21 -20.96
C LEU A 248 7.60 6.75 -21.48
N TYR A 249 7.45 8.07 -21.51
CA TYR A 249 6.30 8.83 -21.98
C TYR A 249 6.76 10.12 -22.66
N THR A 250 5.90 10.70 -23.50
CA THR A 250 6.23 11.97 -24.20
C THR A 250 6.40 13.16 -23.26
N ASP A 251 5.61 13.20 -22.19
CA ASP A 251 5.58 14.24 -21.16
C ASP A 251 5.26 13.59 -19.80
N PRO A 252 5.58 14.23 -18.66
CA PRO A 252 5.11 13.78 -17.34
C PRO A 252 3.57 13.69 -17.28
N PHE A 253 3.06 12.63 -16.65
CA PHE A 253 1.64 12.45 -16.40
C PHE A 253 1.16 13.47 -15.36
N PRO A 254 0.20 14.35 -15.68
CA PRO A 254 -0.35 15.30 -14.71
C PRO A 254 -1.31 14.59 -13.75
N ILE A 255 -1.20 14.89 -12.46
CA ILE A 255 -2.16 14.44 -11.44
C ILE A 255 -3.27 15.48 -11.31
N ASP A 256 -4.52 15.04 -11.37
CA ASP A 256 -5.68 15.87 -11.12
C ASP A 256 -6.73 15.13 -10.25
N SER A 257 -7.95 15.67 -10.18
CA SER A 257 -9.03 15.09 -9.36
C SER A 257 -9.46 13.68 -9.80
N VAL A 258 -9.19 13.26 -11.04
CA VAL A 258 -9.53 11.93 -11.55
C VAL A 258 -8.51 10.89 -11.10
N SER A 259 -7.25 11.29 -10.92
CA SER A 259 -6.15 10.43 -10.50
C SER A 259 -5.64 10.82 -9.10
N ALA A 260 -6.53 11.31 -8.25
CA ALA A 260 -6.19 11.88 -6.94
C ALA A 260 -5.60 10.83 -5.98
N GLU A 261 -5.82 9.54 -6.24
CA GLU A 261 -5.18 8.45 -5.50
C GLU A 261 -3.65 8.52 -5.58
N PHE A 262 -3.05 9.09 -6.63
CA PHE A 262 -1.60 9.33 -6.71
C PHE A 262 -1.11 10.47 -5.82
N GLN A 263 -1.99 11.07 -5.02
CA GLN A 263 -1.64 11.99 -3.94
C GLN A 263 -1.65 11.31 -2.57
N GLU A 264 -1.83 9.99 -2.52
CA GLU A 264 -1.76 9.17 -1.32
C GLU A 264 -0.44 8.37 -1.23
N PRO A 265 -0.09 7.78 -0.07
CA PRO A 265 1.08 6.92 0.06
C PRO A 265 0.96 5.58 -0.69
N PHE A 266 2.10 5.04 -1.11
CA PHE A 266 2.22 3.79 -1.88
C PHE A 266 3.26 2.87 -1.25
N TYR A 267 3.06 1.56 -1.29
CA TYR A 267 4.05 0.56 -0.88
C TYR A 267 4.67 -0.15 -2.08
N LEU A 268 5.92 -0.59 -1.96
CA LEU A 268 6.71 -1.21 -3.03
C LEU A 268 6.39 -2.70 -3.19
N ILE A 269 6.51 -3.18 -4.43
CA ILE A 269 6.37 -4.58 -4.82
C ILE A 269 7.44 -4.91 -5.86
N ALA A 270 8.05 -6.09 -5.72
CA ALA A 270 8.95 -6.66 -6.72
C ALA A 270 8.62 -8.13 -6.95
N ASN A 271 8.51 -8.55 -8.21
CA ASN A 271 8.25 -9.94 -8.58
C ASN A 271 8.79 -10.32 -9.96
N LEU A 272 8.85 -11.63 -10.19
CA LEU A 272 9.08 -12.23 -11.50
C LEU A 272 7.90 -13.17 -11.81
N ALA A 273 6.86 -12.66 -12.46
CA ALA A 273 5.71 -13.45 -12.89
C ALA A 273 6.05 -14.34 -14.10
N ILE A 274 5.22 -15.37 -14.33
CA ILE A 274 5.33 -16.28 -15.46
C ILE A 274 3.98 -16.41 -16.16
N GLY A 275 3.93 -16.04 -17.43
CA GLY A 275 2.73 -16.11 -18.25
C GLY A 275 1.82 -14.91 -18.03
N GLY A 276 0.52 -15.16 -17.87
CA GLY A 276 -0.46 -14.12 -17.66
C GLY A 276 -0.80 -13.26 -18.88
N ALA A 277 -1.81 -12.41 -18.69
CA ALA A 277 -2.42 -11.60 -19.72
C ALA A 277 -1.62 -10.34 -20.10
N PHE A 278 -0.38 -10.22 -19.65
CA PHE A 278 0.57 -9.23 -20.16
C PHE A 278 1.48 -9.82 -21.25
N THR A 279 1.63 -11.15 -21.27
CA THR A 279 2.52 -11.88 -22.19
C THR A 279 1.73 -12.57 -23.31
N ASP A 280 2.45 -13.08 -24.33
CA ASP A 280 1.85 -13.90 -25.39
C ASP A 280 1.59 -15.37 -24.96
N ALA A 281 1.90 -15.72 -23.70
CA ALA A 281 1.83 -17.09 -23.20
C ALA A 281 0.46 -17.51 -22.66
N TYR A 282 -0.43 -16.56 -22.36
CA TYR A 282 -1.76 -16.87 -21.82
C TYR A 282 -2.81 -15.81 -22.20
N ASN A 283 -4.04 -16.27 -22.49
CA ASN A 283 -5.22 -15.40 -22.58
C ASN A 283 -6.15 -15.65 -21.40
N LEU A 284 -6.54 -14.57 -20.72
CA LEU A 284 -7.37 -14.60 -19.53
C LEU A 284 -8.67 -15.39 -19.75
N GLY A 285 -8.91 -16.40 -18.91
CA GLY A 285 -10.16 -17.18 -18.93
C GLY A 285 -10.19 -18.37 -19.89
N ASP A 286 -9.12 -18.65 -20.64
CA ASP A 286 -9.01 -19.83 -21.51
C ASP A 286 -7.79 -20.68 -21.14
N TYR A 287 -7.99 -21.65 -20.23
CA TYR A 287 -6.93 -22.51 -19.70
C TYR A 287 -6.26 -23.34 -20.82
N GLY A 288 -4.95 -23.18 -20.98
CA GLY A 288 -4.17 -23.83 -22.04
C GLY A 288 -4.22 -23.11 -23.39
N SER A 289 -4.79 -21.90 -23.45
CA SER A 289 -4.60 -20.96 -24.55
C SER A 289 -3.24 -20.25 -24.46
N GLY A 290 -2.83 -19.60 -25.54
CA GLY A 290 -1.53 -18.93 -25.62
C GLY A 290 -0.40 -19.83 -26.11
N ALA A 291 0.78 -19.25 -26.27
CA ALA A 291 1.97 -19.98 -26.68
C ALA A 291 2.70 -20.59 -25.46
N PRO A 292 3.39 -21.74 -25.62
CA PRO A 292 4.02 -22.42 -24.48
C PRO A 292 5.19 -21.59 -23.92
N ILE A 293 5.30 -21.51 -22.60
CA ILE A 293 6.43 -20.86 -21.91
C ILE A 293 7.77 -21.40 -22.46
N SER A 294 8.63 -20.50 -22.90
CA SER A 294 9.97 -20.81 -23.38
C SER A 294 11.08 -20.04 -22.65
N MET A 295 10.73 -19.16 -21.71
CA MET A 295 11.68 -18.56 -20.75
C MET A 295 12.64 -19.64 -20.21
N PRO A 296 13.97 -19.45 -20.33
CA PRO A 296 14.95 -20.36 -19.73
C PRO A 296 14.75 -20.48 -18.22
N LEU A 297 14.72 -21.70 -17.69
CA LEU A 297 14.53 -21.96 -16.25
C LEU A 297 15.65 -22.85 -15.69
N PRO A 298 16.18 -22.56 -14.48
CA PRO A 298 15.83 -21.42 -13.63
C PRO A 298 16.22 -20.07 -14.25
N ALA A 299 15.44 -19.03 -13.93
CA ALA A 299 15.66 -17.65 -14.35
C ALA A 299 15.84 -16.77 -13.11
N ASP A 300 16.88 -15.95 -13.10
CA ASP A 300 17.33 -15.21 -11.92
C ASP A 300 17.23 -13.70 -12.17
N MET A 301 16.43 -13.02 -11.34
CA MET A 301 16.29 -11.58 -11.29
C MET A 301 17.02 -11.04 -10.06
N TYR A 302 17.80 -9.98 -10.23
CA TYR A 302 18.53 -9.32 -9.15
C TYR A 302 18.12 -7.86 -9.04
N ILE A 303 17.84 -7.40 -7.83
CA ILE A 303 17.62 -5.99 -7.52
C ILE A 303 18.71 -5.58 -6.54
N ASP A 304 19.61 -4.71 -7.01
CA ASP A 304 20.82 -4.27 -6.29
C ASP A 304 20.49 -3.24 -5.20
N TYR A 305 19.65 -2.27 -5.53
CA TYR A 305 19.14 -1.34 -4.52
C TYR A 305 17.79 -0.77 -4.95
N ILE A 306 17.07 -0.22 -3.96
CA ILE A 306 15.99 0.74 -4.17
C ILE A 306 16.27 1.97 -3.30
N LYS A 307 16.14 3.17 -3.86
CA LYS A 307 16.39 4.45 -3.16
C LYS A 307 15.21 5.38 -3.34
N VAL A 308 14.91 6.14 -2.29
CA VAL A 308 13.98 7.26 -2.34
C VAL A 308 14.74 8.52 -1.97
N SER A 309 14.66 9.53 -2.83
CA SER A 309 15.21 10.87 -2.57
C SER A 309 14.12 11.92 -2.67
N GLU A 310 14.32 13.10 -2.09
CA GLU A 310 13.40 14.21 -2.30
C GLU A 310 13.37 14.64 -3.78
N TRP A 311 12.20 15.05 -4.26
CA TRP A 311 11.96 15.65 -5.57
C TRP A 311 11.23 16.97 -5.42
N ASN A 312 11.81 18.07 -5.92
CA ASN A 312 11.25 19.42 -5.77
C ASN A 312 10.94 19.81 -4.30
N GLY A 313 11.70 19.28 -3.34
CA GLY A 313 11.46 19.48 -1.90
C GLY A 313 10.25 18.72 -1.35
N GLN A 314 9.77 17.70 -2.07
CA GLN A 314 8.74 16.76 -1.64
C GLN A 314 9.32 15.36 -1.59
N GLY A 315 8.78 14.51 -0.73
CA GLY A 315 9.23 13.13 -0.53
C GLY A 315 9.06 12.79 0.93
N ASP A 316 8.34 11.72 1.20
CA ASP A 316 8.08 11.21 2.53
C ASP A 316 8.14 9.69 2.51
N VAL A 317 8.74 9.11 3.55
CA VAL A 317 8.85 7.67 3.72
C VAL A 317 8.42 7.32 5.13
N HIS A 318 7.32 6.57 5.22
CA HIS A 318 6.80 6.09 6.48
C HIS A 318 7.24 4.64 6.71
N MET A 319 7.83 4.39 7.88
CA MET A 319 8.28 3.07 8.32
C MET A 319 7.24 2.43 9.24
N GLY A 320 6.92 1.16 8.99
CA GLY A 320 5.95 0.39 9.74
C GLY A 320 4.49 0.60 9.31
N PRO A 321 3.53 0.13 10.14
CA PRO A 321 2.12 0.43 9.97
C PRO A 321 1.83 1.91 10.27
N PRO A 322 0.63 2.43 9.95
CA PRO A 322 0.21 3.79 10.31
C PRO A 322 0.45 4.11 11.79
N SER A 323 0.64 5.39 12.10
CA SER A 323 0.79 5.83 13.50
C SER A 323 -0.41 5.44 14.34
N ALA A 324 -0.15 4.98 15.57
CA ALA A 324 -1.21 4.53 16.48
C ALA A 324 -2.08 5.71 16.92
N VAL A 325 -3.39 5.48 16.95
CA VAL A 325 -4.35 6.47 17.47
C VAL A 325 -4.28 6.52 19.00
N CYS A 326 -4.47 7.71 19.57
CA CYS A 326 -4.36 7.99 21.01
C CYS A 326 -5.74 8.24 21.64
N GLU A 327 -5.92 7.82 22.89
CA GLU A 327 -7.13 7.91 23.75
C GLU A 327 -8.45 7.35 23.17
N SER A 328 -8.97 7.95 22.12
CA SER A 328 -10.28 7.64 21.52
C SER A 328 -10.42 8.09 20.08
N LEU A 329 -11.13 7.30 19.27
CA LEU A 329 -11.41 7.55 17.86
C LEU A 329 -12.91 7.56 17.60
N ALA A 330 -13.46 8.69 17.15
CA ALA A 330 -14.83 8.73 16.64
C ALA A 330 -14.90 8.12 15.24
N LEU A 331 -15.88 7.25 15.01
CA LEU A 331 -16.24 6.77 13.67
C LEU A 331 -17.52 7.46 13.17
N TYR A 332 -18.45 7.74 14.09
CA TYR A 332 -19.69 8.45 13.79
C TYR A 332 -20.34 8.97 15.08
N THR A 333 -20.19 10.26 15.38
CA THR A 333 -20.84 10.93 16.52
C THR A 333 -21.00 12.42 16.25
N ASP A 334 -21.95 13.07 16.92
CA ASP A 334 -22.15 14.52 16.85
C ASP A 334 -21.56 15.26 18.06
N THR A 335 -21.74 14.72 19.27
CA THR A 335 -21.38 15.43 20.51
C THR A 335 -20.58 14.60 21.50
N THR A 336 -20.36 13.31 21.24
CA THR A 336 -19.42 12.51 22.05
C THR A 336 -18.00 13.01 21.80
N PRO A 337 -17.32 13.56 22.82
CA PRO A 337 -15.97 14.06 22.64
C PRO A 337 -14.99 12.88 22.51
N THR A 338 -14.22 12.90 21.43
CA THR A 338 -13.09 12.00 21.20
C THR A 338 -11.81 12.80 20.96
N HIS A 339 -10.67 12.11 20.99
CA HIS A 339 -9.37 12.70 20.72
C HIS A 339 -9.20 12.93 19.22
N ASP A 340 -9.45 11.88 18.44
CA ASP A 340 -9.46 11.88 16.98
C ASP A 340 -10.84 11.50 16.44
N GLU A 341 -11.07 11.78 15.16
CA GLU A 341 -12.30 11.42 14.44
C GLU A 341 -11.99 11.02 13.00
N LEU A 342 -12.80 10.09 12.47
CA LEU A 342 -12.97 9.87 11.04
C LEU A 342 -14.22 10.62 10.57
N ILE A 343 -14.07 11.39 9.50
CA ILE A 343 -15.11 12.15 8.83
C ILE A 343 -15.59 11.37 7.58
N VAL A 344 -16.84 10.92 7.64
CA VAL A 344 -17.48 10.19 6.54
C VAL A 344 -17.54 11.07 5.27
N GLY A 345 -17.04 10.53 4.17
CA GLY A 345 -16.91 11.20 2.87
C GLY A 345 -15.61 12.00 2.70
N GLU A 346 -14.75 12.07 3.73
CA GLU A 346 -13.42 12.68 3.64
C GLU A 346 -12.31 11.64 3.86
N ASP A 347 -12.34 10.92 4.98
CA ASP A 347 -11.34 9.91 5.35
C ASP A 347 -11.94 8.52 5.63
N SER A 348 -13.26 8.38 5.53
CA SER A 348 -13.98 7.14 5.75
C SER A 348 -15.27 7.06 4.93
N GLU A 349 -15.78 5.85 4.73
CA GLU A 349 -16.98 5.59 3.94
C GLU A 349 -17.92 4.61 4.65
N ILE A 350 -19.22 4.82 4.46
CA ILE A 350 -20.26 3.90 4.95
C ILE A 350 -20.73 3.00 3.81
N TYR A 351 -20.42 1.72 3.90
CA TYR A 351 -20.82 0.73 2.90
C TYR A 351 -22.01 -0.08 3.34
N VAL A 352 -23.06 -0.09 2.53
CA VAL A 352 -24.17 -1.06 2.61
C VAL A 352 -23.92 -2.16 1.58
N TRP A 353 -23.72 -3.39 2.04
CA TRP A 353 -23.45 -4.49 1.13
C TRP A 353 -24.71 -5.01 0.44
N GLU A 354 -24.57 -5.29 -0.86
CA GLU A 354 -25.58 -5.92 -1.73
C GLU A 354 -26.96 -5.23 -1.76
N GLY A 355 -27.05 -3.96 -1.34
CA GLY A 355 -28.34 -3.27 -1.22
C GLY A 355 -29.27 -3.91 -0.19
N THR A 356 -28.71 -4.52 0.86
CA THR A 356 -29.47 -5.18 1.94
C THR A 356 -30.21 -4.21 2.85
N LEU A 357 -29.82 -2.93 2.83
CA LEU A 357 -30.39 -1.83 3.61
C LEU A 357 -30.72 -0.63 2.71
N THR A 358 -31.72 0.14 3.12
CA THR A 358 -32.07 1.48 2.59
C THR A 358 -32.32 2.42 3.75
N ASP A 359 -32.42 3.73 3.51
CA ASP A 359 -32.70 4.72 4.55
C ASP A 359 -33.94 4.39 5.38
N GLY A 360 -33.79 4.51 6.70
CA GLY A 360 -34.86 4.43 7.70
C GLY A 360 -35.38 5.80 8.14
N ASN A 361 -36.19 5.82 9.20
CA ASN A 361 -36.82 7.02 9.75
C ASN A 361 -36.72 7.10 11.29
N ILE A 362 -35.81 6.34 11.89
CA ILE A 362 -35.57 6.43 13.34
C ILE A 362 -34.69 7.66 13.58
N GLU A 363 -35.19 8.58 14.39
CA GLU A 363 -34.44 9.78 14.78
C GLU A 363 -33.12 9.40 15.49
N PRO A 364 -32.04 10.18 15.28
CA PRO A 364 -30.77 10.02 15.98
C PRO A 364 -30.92 9.94 17.50
N PHE A 365 -29.97 9.30 18.17
CA PHE A 365 -29.95 9.25 19.62
C PHE A 365 -29.69 10.63 20.20
N GLU A 366 -28.77 11.36 19.58
CA GLU A 366 -28.46 12.74 19.87
C GLU A 366 -28.17 13.55 18.60
N GLY A 367 -27.88 14.85 18.76
CA GLY A 367 -27.45 15.69 17.64
C GLY A 367 -28.44 15.77 16.47
N GLU A 368 -27.89 15.93 15.27
CA GLU A 368 -28.64 16.02 14.00
C GLU A 368 -28.35 14.84 13.06
N ASN A 369 -27.26 14.10 13.28
CA ASN A 369 -26.79 13.01 12.45
C ASN A 369 -26.95 11.67 13.17
N GLY A 370 -27.34 10.65 12.43
CA GLY A 370 -27.52 9.29 12.92
C GLY A 370 -27.72 8.35 11.74
N ILE A 371 -27.20 7.13 11.84
CA ILE A 371 -27.35 6.15 10.78
C ILE A 371 -28.67 5.42 11.01
N THR A 372 -29.64 5.54 10.10
CA THR A 372 -30.91 4.81 10.17
C THR A 372 -31.15 3.99 8.91
N TRP A 373 -31.52 2.73 9.11
CA TRP A 373 -31.72 1.78 8.03
C TRP A 373 -32.97 0.91 8.18
N GLN A 374 -33.56 0.59 7.05
CA GLN A 374 -34.64 -0.35 6.85
C GLN A 374 -34.12 -1.53 6.02
N THR A 375 -34.32 -2.76 6.49
CA THR A 375 -33.93 -3.97 5.74
C THR A 375 -34.75 -4.14 4.47
N THR A 376 -34.12 -4.57 3.37
CA THR A 376 -34.77 -4.80 2.08
C THR A 376 -35.32 -6.22 1.89
N GLY A 377 -35.04 -7.13 2.82
CA GLY A 377 -35.59 -8.49 2.84
C GLY A 377 -34.84 -9.50 1.97
N LEU A 378 -33.54 -9.29 1.72
CA LEU A 378 -32.67 -10.19 0.95
C LEU A 378 -32.21 -11.45 1.72
N GLY A 379 -32.77 -11.70 2.91
CA GLY A 379 -32.46 -12.88 3.72
C GLY A 379 -31.23 -12.73 4.62
N TRP A 380 -30.58 -11.57 4.57
CA TRP A 380 -29.52 -11.11 5.46
C TRP A 380 -29.41 -9.58 5.34
N PHE A 381 -28.66 -8.93 6.22
CA PHE A 381 -28.19 -7.57 5.99
C PHE A 381 -26.80 -7.34 6.54
N GLY A 382 -26.08 -6.39 5.94
CA GLY A 382 -24.80 -5.95 6.50
C GLY A 382 -24.35 -4.60 5.95
N ALA A 383 -23.64 -3.89 6.82
CA ALA A 383 -22.98 -2.64 6.50
C ALA A 383 -21.75 -2.44 7.39
N GLY A 384 -20.88 -1.52 7.01
CA GLY A 384 -19.74 -1.14 7.81
C GLY A 384 -19.27 0.29 7.55
N ILE A 385 -18.45 0.79 8.47
CA ILE A 385 -17.67 2.01 8.34
C ILE A 385 -16.24 1.57 8.04
N MET A 386 -15.70 2.07 6.93
CA MET A 386 -14.37 1.76 6.45
C MET A 386 -13.54 3.04 6.38
N SER A 387 -12.38 3.07 7.02
CA SER A 387 -11.39 4.11 6.79
C SER A 387 -10.81 4.02 5.37
N LEU A 388 -10.54 5.16 4.72
CA LEU A 388 -9.91 5.19 3.40
C LEU A 388 -8.44 4.77 3.45
N GLN A 389 -7.73 5.17 4.50
CA GLN A 389 -6.38 4.68 4.83
C GLN A 389 -6.46 3.76 6.06
N PRO A 390 -5.63 2.70 6.15
CA PRO A 390 -5.65 1.82 7.30
C PRO A 390 -5.45 2.56 8.62
N VAL A 391 -6.17 2.14 9.67
CA VAL A 391 -6.08 2.74 11.00
C VAL A 391 -5.35 1.80 11.95
N ASN A 392 -4.42 2.36 12.73
CA ASN A 392 -3.72 1.63 13.78
C ASN A 392 -4.37 1.87 15.15
N LEU A 393 -5.10 0.87 15.63
CA LEU A 393 -5.71 0.81 16.97
C LEU A 393 -4.97 -0.17 17.90
N PHE A 394 -3.69 -0.42 17.68
CA PHE A 394 -2.91 -1.38 18.48
C PHE A 394 -2.95 -1.08 19.98
N ASP A 395 -2.90 0.20 20.35
CA ASP A 395 -2.90 0.65 21.74
C ASP A 395 -4.28 0.64 22.42
N PHE A 396 -5.32 0.22 21.70
CA PHE A 396 -6.67 0.02 22.23
C PHE A 396 -6.90 -1.39 22.78
N ALA A 397 -5.86 -2.21 22.98
CA ALA A 397 -6.02 -3.62 23.41
C ALA A 397 -6.89 -3.81 24.68
N GLU A 398 -6.83 -2.87 25.63
CA GLU A 398 -7.64 -2.86 26.86
C GLU A 398 -8.87 -1.92 26.78
N GLY A 399 -9.06 -1.29 25.62
CA GLY A 399 -10.14 -0.37 25.30
C GLY A 399 -11.44 -1.07 24.90
N HIS A 400 -12.36 -0.29 24.35
CA HIS A 400 -13.65 -0.79 23.87
C HIS A 400 -14.07 -0.13 22.56
N LEU A 401 -14.77 -0.88 21.72
CA LEU A 401 -15.67 -0.32 20.71
C LEU A 401 -17.03 -0.07 21.36
N LYS A 402 -17.51 1.16 21.27
CA LYS A 402 -18.80 1.60 21.81
C LYS A 402 -19.70 2.10 20.70
N PHE A 403 -20.98 1.85 20.87
CA PHE A 403 -22.02 2.37 19.98
C PHE A 403 -23.38 2.40 20.68
N MET A 404 -24.20 3.37 20.27
CA MET A 404 -25.62 3.40 20.56
C MET A 404 -26.37 2.68 19.44
N ILE A 405 -27.41 1.91 19.80
CA ILE A 405 -28.27 1.25 18.82
C ILE A 405 -29.73 1.25 19.27
N ASN A 406 -30.64 1.51 18.34
CA ASN A 406 -32.07 1.29 18.48
C ASN A 406 -32.50 0.20 17.51
N ILE A 407 -32.74 -1.01 18.02
CA ILE A 407 -33.09 -2.18 17.22
C ILE A 407 -34.09 -3.05 17.99
N PRO A 408 -35.09 -3.68 17.34
CA PRO A 408 -36.09 -4.49 18.04
C PRO A 408 -35.44 -5.65 18.82
N ALA A 409 -35.94 -5.89 20.04
CA ALA A 409 -35.36 -6.89 20.95
C ALA A 409 -35.29 -8.31 20.39
N GLY A 410 -36.19 -8.65 19.45
CA GLY A 410 -36.26 -9.96 18.80
C GLY A 410 -35.29 -10.18 17.65
N ILE A 411 -34.48 -9.17 17.30
CA ILE A 411 -33.47 -9.26 16.25
C ILE A 411 -32.14 -9.62 16.90
N SER A 412 -31.53 -10.73 16.46
CA SER A 412 -30.11 -10.99 16.68
C SER A 412 -29.29 -10.24 15.65
N PHE A 413 -28.04 -9.90 15.95
CA PHE A 413 -27.10 -9.34 14.98
C PHE A 413 -25.67 -9.63 15.47
N LYS A 414 -24.68 -9.28 14.66
CA LYS A 414 -23.26 -9.37 14.95
C LYS A 414 -22.62 -8.00 14.78
N ILE A 415 -21.58 -7.74 15.58
CA ILE A 415 -20.68 -6.60 15.39
C ILE A 415 -19.29 -7.16 15.11
N GLY A 416 -18.57 -6.58 14.17
CA GLY A 416 -17.23 -7.02 13.81
C GLY A 416 -16.32 -5.92 13.32
N ILE A 417 -15.10 -6.34 12.98
CA ILE A 417 -14.04 -5.54 12.40
C ILE A 417 -13.33 -6.35 11.30
N ILE A 418 -12.71 -5.65 10.36
CA ILE A 418 -11.94 -6.23 9.25
C ILE A 418 -10.59 -5.52 9.19
N ASP A 419 -9.51 -6.28 9.03
CA ASP A 419 -8.18 -5.70 8.77
C ASP A 419 -7.86 -5.62 7.27
N ALA A 420 -6.77 -4.95 6.92
CA ALA A 420 -6.31 -4.75 5.55
C ALA A 420 -5.67 -6.02 4.93
N TRP A 421 -5.64 -7.13 5.68
CA TRP A 421 -5.27 -8.47 5.22
C TRP A 421 -6.49 -9.32 4.84
N GLY A 422 -7.70 -8.81 5.13
CA GLY A 422 -8.96 -9.50 4.88
C GLY A 422 -9.39 -10.45 6.00
N ASN A 423 -8.71 -10.44 7.15
CA ASN A 423 -9.18 -11.16 8.33
C ASN A 423 -10.42 -10.45 8.88
N GLN A 424 -11.39 -11.24 9.34
CA GLN A 424 -12.63 -10.70 9.89
C GLN A 424 -12.95 -11.40 11.20
N GLN A 425 -13.46 -10.65 12.16
CA GLN A 425 -13.87 -11.19 13.44
C GLN A 425 -15.15 -10.51 13.93
N TYR A 426 -16.03 -11.32 14.52
CA TYR A 426 -17.38 -10.90 14.91
C TYR A 426 -17.76 -11.40 16.29
N VAL A 427 -18.48 -10.57 17.06
CA VAL A 427 -19.17 -10.96 18.29
C VAL A 427 -20.67 -11.00 18.07
N ASP A 428 -21.35 -11.92 18.76
CA ASP A 428 -22.80 -12.12 18.64
C ASP A 428 -23.60 -11.29 19.66
N PHE A 429 -24.70 -10.70 19.19
CA PHE A 429 -25.76 -10.11 20.00
C PHE A 429 -27.06 -10.91 19.81
N PRO A 430 -27.35 -11.90 20.67
CA PRO A 430 -28.55 -12.72 20.54
C PRO A 430 -29.83 -11.94 20.83
N ALA A 431 -30.92 -12.34 20.18
CA ALA A 431 -32.25 -11.81 20.46
C ALA A 431 -32.62 -11.99 21.95
N TYR A 432 -33.24 -10.96 22.52
CA TYR A 432 -33.74 -10.90 23.91
C TYR A 432 -32.69 -11.10 25.02
N GLN A 433 -31.39 -11.02 24.73
CA GLN A 433 -30.32 -11.20 25.71
C GLN A 433 -29.48 -9.94 25.86
N THR A 434 -29.30 -9.49 27.10
CA THR A 434 -28.34 -8.40 27.38
C THR A 434 -26.92 -8.92 27.14
N THR A 435 -26.20 -8.24 26.26
CA THR A 435 -24.82 -8.58 25.87
C THR A 435 -24.02 -7.28 25.78
N TYR A 436 -22.79 -7.27 26.30
CA TYR A 436 -21.91 -6.08 26.31
C TYR A 436 -22.57 -4.81 26.86
N GLY A 437 -23.44 -4.94 27.86
CA GLY A 437 -24.20 -3.83 28.46
C GLY A 437 -25.50 -3.45 27.73
N LEU A 438 -25.70 -3.88 26.48
CA LEU A 438 -26.87 -3.52 25.69
C LEU A 438 -28.13 -4.26 26.15
N VAL A 439 -29.07 -3.53 26.76
CA VAL A 439 -30.36 -4.08 27.18
C VAL A 439 -31.32 -4.18 25.99
N ARG A 440 -31.76 -5.40 25.64
CA ARG A 440 -32.64 -5.69 24.49
C ARG A 440 -34.11 -5.36 24.80
N ASN A 441 -34.49 -4.08 24.75
CA ASN A 441 -35.86 -3.63 24.99
C ASN A 441 -36.53 -2.92 23.80
N GLY A 442 -35.83 -2.79 22.67
CA GLY A 442 -36.35 -2.15 21.45
C GLY A 442 -36.32 -0.62 21.48
N ASN A 443 -35.60 -0.01 22.43
CA ASN A 443 -35.28 1.41 22.44
C ASN A 443 -33.77 1.59 22.30
N TRP A 444 -33.32 2.83 22.12
CA TRP A 444 -31.91 3.20 22.22
C TRP A 444 -31.24 2.61 23.47
N GLY A 445 -30.07 2.02 23.27
CA GLY A 445 -29.19 1.55 24.33
C GLY A 445 -27.76 1.45 23.84
N GLN A 446 -26.81 1.47 24.79
CA GLN A 446 -25.39 1.39 24.49
C GLN A 446 -24.87 -0.05 24.56
N ALA A 447 -23.99 -0.40 23.64
CA ALA A 447 -23.09 -1.53 23.77
C ALA A 447 -21.65 -1.04 23.99
N SER A 448 -20.87 -1.78 24.76
CA SER A 448 -19.44 -1.55 25.00
C SER A 448 -18.71 -2.87 24.90
N ILE A 449 -18.09 -3.13 23.75
CA ILE A 449 -17.44 -4.40 23.44
C ILE A 449 -15.94 -4.26 23.73
N PRO A 450 -15.34 -5.08 24.60
CA PRO A 450 -13.90 -5.08 24.82
C PRO A 450 -13.15 -5.43 23.52
N VAL A 451 -12.06 -4.71 23.22
CA VAL A 451 -11.26 -4.98 22.01
C VAL A 451 -10.73 -6.41 21.99
N ASN A 452 -10.37 -6.96 23.14
CA ASN A 452 -9.95 -8.37 23.27
C ASN A 452 -10.97 -9.39 22.72
N ASP A 453 -12.28 -9.09 22.81
CA ASP A 453 -13.32 -9.97 22.25
C ASP A 453 -13.48 -9.77 20.73
N LEU A 454 -13.24 -8.55 20.22
CA LEU A 454 -13.34 -8.20 18.79
C LEU A 454 -12.10 -8.57 17.98
N ARG A 455 -10.90 -8.50 18.56
CA ARG A 455 -9.65 -8.82 17.87
C ARG A 455 -9.55 -10.32 17.54
N GLY A 456 -9.97 -11.17 18.46
CA GLY A 456 -9.78 -12.61 18.30
C GLY A 456 -8.30 -12.99 18.12
N GLU A 457 -8.03 -14.01 17.29
CA GLU A 457 -6.68 -14.54 17.09
C GLU A 457 -5.92 -13.89 15.94
N PHE A 458 -6.63 -13.47 14.88
CA PHE A 458 -6.01 -13.15 13.58
C PHE A 458 -6.11 -11.68 13.18
N ILE A 459 -6.94 -10.86 13.85
CA ILE A 459 -7.02 -9.44 13.49
C ILE A 459 -5.71 -8.75 13.85
N ASP A 460 -5.16 -8.07 12.86
CA ASP A 460 -4.11 -7.09 13.01
C ASP A 460 -4.70 -5.71 13.30
N LEU A 461 -4.62 -5.26 14.56
CA LEU A 461 -5.11 -3.94 14.97
C LEU A 461 -4.24 -2.80 14.44
N GLN A 462 -3.05 -3.07 13.90
CA GLN A 462 -2.18 -2.04 13.34
C GLN A 462 -2.64 -1.61 11.93
N MET A 463 -3.51 -2.40 11.30
CA MET A 463 -3.89 -2.26 9.90
C MET A 463 -5.40 -2.48 9.73
N LEU A 464 -6.24 -1.81 10.52
CA LEU A 464 -7.69 -1.95 10.35
C LEU A 464 -8.18 -1.33 9.04
N SER A 465 -9.16 -1.97 8.41
CA SER A 465 -9.85 -1.47 7.22
C SER A 465 -11.30 -1.10 7.51
N TYR A 466 -12.04 -1.98 8.20
CA TYR A 466 -13.36 -1.66 8.72
C TYR A 466 -13.31 -1.63 10.25
N GLU A 467 -13.41 -0.44 10.81
CA GLU A 467 -13.41 -0.19 12.25
C GLU A 467 -14.77 -0.49 12.88
N PHE A 468 -15.83 -0.63 12.07
CA PHE A 468 -17.14 -1.06 12.52
C PHE A 468 -17.87 -1.83 11.43
N VAL A 469 -18.37 -3.02 11.76
CA VAL A 469 -19.27 -3.80 10.91
C VAL A 469 -20.50 -4.21 11.71
N ILE A 470 -21.68 -4.12 11.10
CA ILE A 470 -22.92 -4.75 11.58
C ILE A 470 -23.43 -5.78 10.57
N LEU A 471 -23.82 -6.95 11.06
CA LEU A 471 -24.26 -8.07 10.23
C LEU A 471 -25.45 -8.82 10.85
N GLU A 472 -26.43 -9.22 10.04
CA GLU A 472 -27.51 -10.14 10.42
C GLU A 472 -27.71 -11.20 9.34
N VAL A 473 -27.78 -12.47 9.75
CA VAL A 473 -27.71 -13.62 8.82
C VAL A 473 -28.94 -14.52 8.80
N ASN A 474 -29.95 -14.24 9.63
CA ASN A 474 -31.19 -15.02 9.70
C ASN A 474 -32.34 -14.43 8.86
N GLY A 475 -32.11 -13.27 8.22
CA GLY A 475 -33.05 -12.61 7.33
C GLY A 475 -34.21 -11.93 8.06
N ALA A 476 -33.96 -11.45 9.28
CA ALA A 476 -34.97 -10.81 10.08
C ALA A 476 -35.25 -9.39 9.55
N GLY A 477 -36.49 -9.13 9.15
CA GLY A 477 -36.90 -7.79 8.71
C GLY A 477 -37.03 -6.83 9.89
N CYS A 478 -36.36 -5.67 9.83
CA CYS A 478 -36.47 -4.63 10.84
C CYS A 478 -36.10 -3.24 10.29
N GLU A 479 -36.42 -2.22 11.08
CA GLU A 479 -35.82 -0.91 11.01
C GLU A 479 -34.93 -0.76 12.24
N PHE A 480 -33.75 -0.18 12.09
CA PHE A 480 -32.85 0.10 13.19
C PHE A 480 -32.05 1.38 12.96
N ALA A 481 -31.46 1.90 14.02
CA ALA A 481 -30.53 3.03 13.94
C ALA A 481 -29.30 2.80 14.82
N LEU A 482 -28.19 3.41 14.41
CA LEU A 482 -26.90 3.47 15.08
C LEU A 482 -26.49 4.93 15.28
N ASP A 483 -25.81 5.19 16.37
CA ASP A 483 -25.28 6.52 16.72
C ASP A 483 -24.11 6.35 17.70
N ASP A 484 -23.34 7.40 17.96
CA ASP A 484 -22.20 7.41 18.89
C ASP A 484 -21.26 6.20 18.73
N ILE A 485 -20.81 5.93 17.51
CA ILE A 485 -19.86 4.85 17.23
C ILE A 485 -18.44 5.38 17.42
N PHE A 486 -17.73 4.85 18.40
CA PHE A 486 -16.37 5.28 18.70
C PHE A 486 -15.57 4.20 19.44
N TRP A 487 -14.25 4.29 19.34
CA TRP A 487 -13.30 3.53 20.14
C TRP A 487 -12.82 4.37 21.31
N ASP A 488 -12.63 3.75 22.48
CA ASP A 488 -12.02 4.43 23.63
C ASP A 488 -11.09 3.51 24.42
N GLY A 489 -10.29 4.12 25.29
CA GLY A 489 -9.33 3.40 26.11
C GLY A 489 -8.05 3.05 25.36
N GLY A 490 -7.76 3.77 24.27
CA GLY A 490 -6.43 3.79 23.68
C GLY A 490 -5.45 4.35 24.68
N LEU A 491 -4.33 3.65 24.87
CA LEU A 491 -3.20 4.26 25.55
C LEU A 491 -2.57 5.24 24.57
N CYS A 492 -2.24 6.42 25.05
CA CYS A 492 -1.22 7.17 24.36
C CYS A 492 0.07 6.55 24.85
N THR A 493 0.84 5.95 23.95
CA THR A 493 2.28 5.99 24.11
C THR A 493 2.65 7.47 24.05
N ASP A 494 2.42 8.19 25.15
CA ASP A 494 2.97 9.52 25.34
C ASP A 494 4.47 9.29 25.35
N VAL A 495 5.07 9.34 24.17
CA VAL A 495 6.49 9.48 24.04
C VAL A 495 6.80 10.83 24.63
N VAL A 496 7.13 10.83 25.92
CA VAL A 496 7.69 11.99 26.57
C VAL A 496 9.05 12.18 25.90
N LEU A 497 9.16 13.13 24.98
CA LEU A 497 10.41 13.42 24.29
C LEU A 497 11.54 13.56 25.33
N GLY A 498 12.56 12.71 25.18
CA GLY A 498 13.66 12.60 26.12
C GLY A 498 13.53 11.52 27.22
N ASP A 499 12.39 10.85 27.40
CA ASP A 499 12.22 9.69 28.29
C ASP A 499 12.45 8.39 27.53
N ILE A 500 13.71 8.16 27.16
CA ILE A 500 14.11 7.07 26.26
C ILE A 500 14.00 5.71 26.97
N ASN A 501 14.03 5.69 28.31
CA ASN A 501 13.91 4.46 29.07
C ASN A 501 12.48 4.13 29.55
N ASN A 502 11.51 5.00 29.24
CA ASN A 502 10.08 4.86 29.54
C ASN A 502 9.79 4.65 31.04
N ASP A 503 10.51 5.38 31.91
CA ASP A 503 10.27 5.35 33.35
C ASP A 503 9.54 6.59 33.88
N THR A 504 9.04 7.44 32.98
CA THR A 504 8.32 8.69 33.20
C THR A 504 9.20 9.84 33.72
N LEU A 505 10.52 9.65 33.81
CA LEU A 505 11.46 10.66 34.25
C LEU A 505 12.49 10.95 33.16
N VAL A 506 12.51 12.20 32.67
CA VAL A 506 13.60 12.66 31.79
C VAL A 506 14.82 12.98 32.66
N ASP A 507 15.81 12.09 32.66
CA ASP A 507 17.02 12.21 33.46
C ASP A 507 18.31 11.72 32.76
N VAL A 508 19.41 11.63 33.52
CA VAL A 508 20.72 11.27 32.97
C VAL A 508 20.78 9.84 32.41
N LEU A 509 19.87 8.96 32.81
CA LEU A 509 19.75 7.60 32.28
C LEU A 509 19.29 7.62 30.83
N ASP A 510 18.43 8.57 30.45
CA ASP A 510 18.00 8.76 29.06
C ASP A 510 19.14 9.25 28.19
N ILE A 511 19.97 10.17 28.69
CA ILE A 511 21.20 10.59 27.98
C ILE A 511 22.10 9.37 27.70
N VAL A 512 22.22 8.45 28.67
CA VAL A 512 23.05 7.25 28.49
C VAL A 512 22.46 6.35 27.41
N GLN A 513 21.13 6.21 27.34
CA GLN A 513 20.48 5.44 26.27
C GLN A 513 20.61 6.14 24.92
N LEU A 514 20.34 7.43 24.83
CA LEU A 514 20.48 8.25 23.61
C LEU A 514 21.88 8.15 23.02
N VAL A 515 22.91 8.35 23.85
CA VAL A 515 24.31 8.21 23.42
C VAL A 515 24.61 6.76 23.03
N GLY A 516 23.99 5.79 23.70
CA GLY A 516 24.09 4.38 23.34
C GLY A 516 23.56 4.08 21.94
N ILE A 517 22.42 4.67 21.60
CA ILE A 517 21.74 4.59 20.29
C ILE A 517 22.61 5.26 19.22
N ILE A 518 23.06 6.50 19.43
CA ILE A 518 23.93 7.26 18.51
C ILE A 518 25.25 6.52 18.23
N LEU A 519 25.80 5.83 19.24
CA LEU A 519 27.04 5.06 19.10
C LEU A 519 26.83 3.64 18.55
N GLY A 520 25.59 3.22 18.27
CA GLY A 520 25.26 1.88 17.79
C GLY A 520 25.54 0.77 18.82
N THR A 521 25.55 1.12 20.11
CA THR A 521 25.77 0.17 21.22
C THR A 521 24.47 -0.32 21.86
N VAL A 522 23.36 0.35 21.53
CA VAL A 522 21.98 0.00 21.88
C VAL A 522 21.21 -0.06 20.57
N ASP A 523 20.39 -1.10 20.41
CA ASP A 523 19.46 -1.26 19.29
C ASP A 523 18.07 -0.79 19.78
N PRO A 524 17.60 0.40 19.36
CA PRO A 524 16.37 0.98 19.87
C PRO A 524 15.13 0.29 19.30
N ASN A 525 14.04 0.28 20.07
CA ASN A 525 12.69 -0.02 19.56
C ASN A 525 11.99 1.27 19.09
N ASP A 526 10.82 1.15 18.47
CA ASP A 526 10.07 2.28 17.89
C ASP A 526 9.80 3.41 18.90
N PHE A 527 9.45 3.08 20.15
CA PHE A 527 9.30 4.07 21.23
C PHE A 527 10.61 4.81 21.50
N GLN A 528 11.73 4.10 21.54
CA GLN A 528 13.03 4.72 21.82
C GLN A 528 13.50 5.60 20.66
N ILE A 529 13.12 5.27 19.43
CA ILE A 529 13.41 6.11 18.26
C ILE A 529 12.65 7.43 18.39
N GLU A 530 11.34 7.35 18.60
CA GLU A 530 10.46 8.51 18.78
C GLU A 530 10.85 9.35 20.00
N ALA A 531 11.23 8.72 21.12
CA ALA A 531 11.64 9.42 22.35
C ALA A 531 13.00 10.12 22.22
N SER A 532 13.83 9.64 21.27
CA SER A 532 15.20 10.10 21.07
C SER A 532 15.32 11.25 20.08
N ASP A 533 14.36 11.42 19.16
CA ASP A 533 14.28 12.53 18.21
C ASP A 533 13.59 13.72 18.86
N ILE A 534 14.34 14.49 19.65
CA ILE A 534 13.78 15.53 20.53
C ILE A 534 13.55 16.84 19.76
N ASN A 535 14.23 17.02 18.62
CA ASN A 535 14.05 18.17 17.73
C ASN A 535 13.08 17.91 16.57
N ASP A 536 12.56 16.69 16.43
CA ASP A 536 11.59 16.26 15.42
C ASP A 536 12.12 16.47 13.99
N ASP A 537 13.40 16.13 13.78
CA ASP A 537 14.08 16.23 12.48
C ASP A 537 14.32 14.87 11.80
N SER A 538 13.76 13.80 12.37
CA SER A 538 13.88 12.41 11.93
C SER A 538 15.30 11.85 12.01
N THR A 539 16.24 12.56 12.68
CA THR A 539 17.60 12.10 12.89
C THR A 539 17.97 12.08 14.37
N ILE A 540 18.42 10.93 14.87
CA ILE A 540 18.90 10.80 16.25
C ILE A 540 20.39 11.10 16.30
N ASP A 541 20.76 12.30 16.74
CA ASP A 541 22.14 12.74 16.74
C ASP A 541 22.56 13.53 18.00
N VAL A 542 23.72 14.18 17.93
CA VAL A 542 24.27 14.92 19.08
C VAL A 542 23.43 16.14 19.46
N LEU A 543 22.61 16.67 18.55
CA LEU A 543 21.70 17.78 18.80
C LEU A 543 20.59 17.36 19.76
N ASP A 544 20.05 16.15 19.63
CA ASP A 544 19.08 15.61 20.60
C ASP A 544 19.69 15.49 21.98
N VAL A 545 20.96 15.06 22.06
CA VAL A 545 21.68 14.99 23.35
C VAL A 545 21.81 16.38 23.96
N VAL A 546 22.10 17.40 23.15
CA VAL A 546 22.22 18.79 23.65
C VAL A 546 20.86 19.27 24.19
N ILE A 547 19.78 19.02 23.46
CA ILE A 547 18.43 19.44 23.87
C ILE A 547 18.01 18.67 25.13
N LEU A 548 18.27 17.36 25.20
CA LEU A 548 17.99 16.53 26.36
C LEU A 548 18.73 17.03 27.61
N VAL A 549 20.00 17.38 27.47
CA VAL A 549 20.80 17.97 28.56
C VAL A 549 20.21 19.30 29.01
N ASP A 550 19.79 20.16 28.09
CA ASP A 550 19.17 21.44 28.42
C ASP A 550 17.83 21.23 29.16
N ILE A 551 17.01 20.26 28.73
CA ILE A 551 15.75 19.86 29.41
C ILE A 551 16.03 19.43 30.86
N ILE A 552 17.05 18.61 31.09
CA ILE A 552 17.40 18.08 32.41
C ILE A 552 17.97 19.17 33.34
N LEU A 553 18.71 20.13 32.78
CA LEU A 553 19.36 21.19 33.56
C LEU A 553 18.45 22.39 33.87
N GLY A 554 17.39 22.61 33.09
CA GLY A 554 16.37 23.65 33.30
C GLY A 554 16.72 25.01 32.69
#